data_AF-A0A7V6PW43-F1
#
_entry.id   AF-A0A7V6PW43-F1
#
_cell.length_a   1.000
_cell.length_b   1.000
_cell.length_c   1.000
_cell.angle_alpha   90.00
_cell.angle_beta   90.00
_cell.angle_gamma   90.00
#
_symmetry.space_group_name_H-M   'P 1'
#
loop_
_entity.id
_entity.type
_entity.pdbx_description
1 polymer ?
#
loop_
_entity_poly.entity_id
_entity_poly.type
_entity_poly.pdbx_seq_one_letter_code
_entity_poly.pdbx_strand_id
1 'polypeptide(L)'
;MDWAKAKNILIVVFLTLNIFLLAYGSMHRPQNVNSNEGVVSVLEILQKRGITISEDYELPKYNKRTPMLIMENYVINRKDVLSFLFGKNEDFDLIKAIDKSLEDDKIKSYADGSKHIEFTGVGSFVYVDEDATIKIEEFNIEKDSLQDKQIIKGFRKLFLNMNIDVSSFILDRVKTNDDGSYTFVFVENYKNYLVFDNRAKITVFNSGIKAIDFSISKIDGFSKSSSPIMPAHLVLLKNFYTLANSEQNDAGIIICSIDIGFKGFDDKIDENTPNTESTVQSPSWRVISKDGREMYFKAYDGEEIK
;
A
#
# COMPACT_ATOMS: atom_id res chain seq x y z
N MET A 1 -43.94 -27.96 -47.86
CA MET A 1 -43.52 -27.47 -46.53
C MET A 1 -43.93 -26.01 -46.43
N ASP A 2 -44.85 -25.66 -45.53
CA ASP A 2 -45.37 -24.28 -45.41
C ASP A 2 -44.31 -23.36 -44.79
N TRP A 3 -43.46 -22.79 -45.65
CA TRP A 3 -42.39 -21.86 -45.27
C TRP A 3 -42.90 -20.66 -44.47
N ALA A 4 -44.11 -20.18 -44.77
CA ALA A 4 -44.76 -19.11 -44.03
C ALA A 4 -45.11 -19.51 -42.58
N LYS A 5 -45.55 -20.76 -42.35
CA LYS A 5 -45.83 -21.27 -40.99
C LYS A 5 -44.54 -21.46 -40.20
N ALA A 6 -43.49 -21.97 -40.83
CA ALA A 6 -42.19 -22.14 -40.19
C ALA A 6 -41.57 -20.80 -39.75
N LYS A 7 -41.68 -19.76 -40.59
CA LYS A 7 -41.21 -18.40 -40.27
C LYS A 7 -41.93 -17.80 -39.06
N ASN A 8 -43.26 -17.94 -38.99
CA ASN A 8 -44.04 -17.45 -37.84
C ASN A 8 -43.69 -18.20 -36.54
N ILE A 9 -43.52 -19.53 -36.61
CA ILE A 9 -43.11 -20.32 -35.45
C ILE A 9 -41.74 -19.86 -34.94
N LEU A 10 -40.77 -19.63 -35.84
CA LEU A 10 -39.43 -19.19 -35.47
C LEU A 10 -39.44 -17.82 -34.78
N ILE A 11 -40.24 -16.88 -35.29
CA ILE A 11 -40.39 -15.55 -34.69
C ILE A 11 -40.99 -15.66 -33.28
N VAL A 12 -42.06 -16.44 -33.11
CA VAL A 12 -42.72 -16.62 -31.81
C VAL A 12 -41.78 -17.27 -30.79
N VAL A 13 -40.99 -18.27 -31.20
CA VAL A 13 -40.01 -18.93 -30.32
C VAL A 13 -38.90 -17.95 -29.91
N PHE A 14 -38.36 -17.16 -30.84
CA PHE A 14 -37.35 -16.14 -30.51
C PHE A 14 -37.88 -15.08 -29.56
N LEU A 15 -39.13 -14.64 -29.76
CA LEU A 15 -39.75 -13.61 -28.94
C LEU A 15 -40.01 -14.14 -27.52
N THR A 16 -40.49 -15.38 -27.42
CA THR A 16 -40.69 -16.08 -26.13
C THR A 16 -39.37 -16.28 -25.40
N LEU A 17 -38.32 -16.71 -26.10
CA LEU A 17 -36.98 -16.90 -25.54
C LEU A 17 -36.40 -15.59 -25.01
N ASN A 18 -36.53 -14.49 -25.78
CA ASN A 18 -36.04 -13.18 -25.34
C ASN A 18 -36.81 -12.65 -24.12
N ILE A 19 -38.14 -12.83 -24.08
CA ILE A 19 -38.95 -12.48 -22.90
C ILE A 19 -38.53 -13.31 -21.70
N PHE A 20 -38.31 -14.62 -21.89
CA PHE A 20 -37.87 -15.51 -20.83
C PHE A 20 -36.49 -15.12 -20.29
N LEU A 21 -35.53 -14.82 -21.17
CA LEU A 21 -34.20 -14.34 -20.78
C LEU A 21 -34.27 -13.00 -20.02
N LEU A 22 -35.16 -12.10 -20.45
CA LEU A 22 -35.37 -10.80 -19.80
C LEU A 22 -36.01 -10.96 -18.41
N ALA A 23 -37.03 -11.81 -18.30
CA ALA A 23 -37.66 -12.14 -17.02
C ALA A 23 -36.69 -12.84 -16.07
N TYR A 24 -35.92 -13.82 -16.57
CA TYR A 24 -34.91 -14.54 -15.80
C TYR A 24 -33.80 -13.60 -15.33
N GLY A 25 -33.27 -12.74 -16.21
CA GLY A 25 -32.26 -11.73 -15.84
C GLY A 25 -32.79 -10.66 -14.87
N SER A 26 -34.08 -10.34 -14.92
CA SER A 26 -34.71 -9.40 -13.97
C SER A 26 -34.96 -10.03 -12.60
N MET A 27 -35.37 -11.30 -12.57
CA MET A 27 -35.73 -12.03 -11.36
C MET A 27 -34.51 -12.62 -10.64
N HIS A 28 -33.44 -12.90 -11.37
CA HIS A 28 -32.12 -13.27 -10.83
C HIS A 28 -31.16 -12.09 -10.94
N ARG A 29 -31.60 -10.90 -10.50
CA ARG A 29 -30.63 -9.92 -10.01
C ARG A 29 -29.88 -10.59 -8.87
N PRO A 30 -28.54 -10.69 -8.92
CA PRO A 30 -27.79 -11.24 -7.79
C PRO A 30 -28.27 -10.49 -6.55
N GLN A 31 -28.70 -11.23 -5.52
CA GLN A 31 -28.95 -10.68 -4.20
C GLN A 31 -27.81 -9.71 -3.91
N ASN A 32 -28.13 -8.46 -3.61
CA ASN A 32 -27.12 -7.45 -3.33
C ASN A 32 -26.31 -7.94 -2.13
N VAL A 33 -25.17 -8.59 -2.38
CA VAL A 33 -24.21 -9.02 -1.35
C VAL A 33 -23.62 -7.79 -0.62
N ASN A 34 -23.93 -6.59 -1.15
CA ASN A 34 -23.65 -5.28 -0.58
C ASN A 34 -24.83 -4.68 0.20
N SER A 35 -25.90 -5.43 0.46
CA SER A 35 -26.94 -5.00 1.40
C SER A 35 -26.37 -4.99 2.82
N ASN A 36 -26.87 -4.09 3.68
CA ASN A 36 -26.44 -4.04 5.08
C ASN A 36 -26.64 -5.40 5.77
N GLU A 37 -27.67 -6.16 5.41
CA GLU A 37 -27.94 -7.52 5.91
C GLU A 37 -26.85 -8.52 5.49
N GLY A 38 -26.36 -8.42 4.24
CA GLY A 38 -25.24 -9.24 3.75
C GLY A 38 -23.95 -8.97 4.51
N VAL A 39 -23.65 -7.70 4.79
CA VAL A 39 -22.48 -7.32 5.59
C VAL A 39 -22.58 -7.88 7.01
N VAL A 40 -23.72 -7.70 7.68
CA VAL A 40 -23.96 -8.22 9.04
C VAL A 40 -23.80 -9.73 9.09
N SER A 41 -24.39 -10.45 8.13
CA SER A 41 -24.28 -11.91 8.06
C SER A 41 -22.83 -12.38 7.93
N VAL A 42 -22.02 -11.69 7.12
CA VAL A 42 -20.60 -12.00 6.96
C VAL A 42 -19.82 -11.73 8.25
N LEU A 43 -20.10 -10.62 8.93
CA LEU A 43 -19.46 -10.31 10.22
C LEU A 43 -19.78 -11.34 11.30
N GLU A 44 -21.04 -11.78 11.39
CA GLU A 44 -21.43 -12.84 12.32
C GLU A 44 -20.70 -14.16 12.03
N ILE A 45 -20.52 -14.51 10.75
CA ILE A 45 -19.77 -15.72 10.35
C ILE A 45 -18.30 -15.59 10.79
N LEU A 46 -17.67 -14.44 10.54
CA LEU A 46 -16.28 -14.18 10.94
C LEU A 46 -16.13 -14.22 12.47
N GLN A 47 -17.05 -13.60 13.20
CA GLN A 47 -17.03 -13.57 14.67
C GLN A 47 -17.19 -14.97 15.29
N LYS A 48 -18.11 -15.79 14.76
CA LYS A 48 -18.26 -17.21 15.16
C LYS A 48 -16.99 -18.04 14.94
N ARG A 49 -16.09 -17.56 14.09
CA ARG A 49 -14.81 -18.15 13.75
C ARG A 49 -13.63 -17.48 14.46
N GLY A 50 -13.88 -16.64 15.47
CA GLY A 50 -12.83 -15.99 16.25
C GLY A 50 -12.13 -14.83 15.52
N ILE A 51 -12.70 -14.33 14.42
CA ILE A 51 -12.22 -13.13 13.74
C ILE A 51 -13.14 -11.97 14.09
N THR A 52 -12.60 -10.96 14.76
CA THR A 52 -13.35 -9.79 15.21
C THR A 52 -12.79 -8.53 14.58
N ILE A 53 -13.67 -7.56 14.34
CA ILE A 53 -13.29 -6.22 13.93
C ILE A 53 -13.26 -5.36 15.19
N SER A 54 -12.25 -4.51 15.32
CA SER A 54 -12.13 -3.58 16.44
C SER A 54 -13.38 -2.71 16.56
N GLU A 55 -13.87 -2.50 17.78
CA GLU A 55 -15.14 -1.77 18.03
C GLU A 55 -15.10 -0.34 17.48
N ASP A 56 -13.93 0.28 17.47
CA ASP A 56 -13.70 1.64 16.97
C ASP A 56 -13.58 1.73 15.44
N TYR A 57 -13.72 0.61 14.71
CA TYR A 57 -13.48 0.56 13.28
C TYR A 57 -14.74 0.23 12.48
N GLU A 58 -15.12 1.15 11.58
CA GLU A 58 -16.19 0.93 10.61
C GLU A 58 -15.65 0.39 9.28
N LEU A 59 -16.21 -0.74 8.83
CA LEU A 59 -15.88 -1.30 7.53
C LEU A 59 -16.16 -0.31 6.39
N PRO A 60 -15.25 -0.20 5.41
CA PRO A 60 -15.47 0.65 4.26
C PRO A 60 -16.60 0.10 3.40
N LYS A 61 -17.56 0.96 3.06
CA LYS A 61 -18.69 0.64 2.18
C LYS A 61 -18.34 0.82 0.68
N TYR A 62 -17.06 0.98 0.38
CA TYR A 62 -16.59 1.30 -0.97
C TYR A 62 -16.75 0.08 -1.91
N ASN A 63 -17.54 0.25 -2.96
CA ASN A 63 -17.89 -0.79 -3.92
C ASN A 63 -17.92 -0.27 -5.38
N LYS A 64 -17.28 0.89 -5.62
CA LYS A 64 -17.26 1.51 -6.95
C LYS A 64 -16.25 0.81 -7.85
N ARG A 65 -16.44 0.93 -9.16
CA ARG A 65 -15.43 0.51 -10.13
C ARG A 65 -14.16 1.32 -9.93
N THR A 66 -13.02 0.66 -9.88
CA THR A 66 -11.73 1.29 -9.58
C THR A 66 -10.76 1.02 -10.75
N PRO A 67 -10.08 2.05 -11.27
CA PRO A 67 -9.03 1.87 -12.28
C PRO A 67 -7.76 1.29 -11.66
N MET A 68 -6.81 0.87 -12.48
CA MET A 68 -5.43 0.60 -12.04
C MET A 68 -4.64 1.91 -11.92
N LEU A 69 -3.56 1.88 -11.15
CA LEU A 69 -2.63 3.00 -11.03
C LEU A 69 -1.40 2.73 -11.89
N ILE A 70 -1.06 3.71 -12.74
CA ILE A 70 0.12 3.66 -13.61
C ILE A 70 1.23 4.42 -12.92
N MET A 71 2.36 3.74 -12.77
CA MET A 71 3.56 4.21 -12.09
C MET A 71 4.73 4.25 -13.07
N GLU A 72 5.66 5.15 -12.81
CA GLU A 72 6.94 5.28 -13.51
C GLU A 72 8.07 5.27 -12.48
N ASN A 73 9.28 4.97 -12.95
CA ASN A 73 10.47 5.07 -12.11
C ASN A 73 10.66 6.51 -11.63
N TYR A 74 10.85 6.67 -10.32
CA TYR A 74 11.34 7.92 -9.73
C TYR A 74 12.82 7.73 -9.39
N VAL A 75 13.70 8.45 -10.07
CA VAL A 75 15.15 8.35 -9.83
C VAL A 75 15.54 9.36 -8.75
N ILE A 76 15.90 8.87 -7.56
CA ILE A 76 16.41 9.74 -6.49
C ILE A 76 17.84 10.18 -6.81
N ASN A 77 18.18 11.42 -6.46
CA ASN A 77 19.56 11.88 -6.52
C ASN A 77 20.35 11.28 -5.34
N ARG A 78 21.02 10.15 -5.59
CA ARG A 78 21.83 9.43 -4.59
C ARG A 78 22.90 10.34 -3.94
N LYS A 79 23.44 11.31 -4.68
CA LYS A 79 24.43 12.28 -4.16
C LYS A 79 23.82 13.20 -3.11
N ASP A 80 22.62 13.71 -3.35
CA ASP A 80 21.92 14.59 -2.41
C ASP A 80 21.61 13.81 -1.11
N VAL A 81 21.09 12.58 -1.24
CA VAL A 81 20.82 11.67 -0.12
C VAL A 81 22.08 11.40 0.71
N LEU A 82 23.18 10.96 0.07
CA LEU A 82 24.43 10.67 0.75
C LEU A 82 25.02 11.92 1.44
N SER A 83 24.98 13.06 0.75
CA SER A 83 25.54 14.32 1.29
C SER A 83 24.82 14.80 2.55
N PHE A 84 23.52 14.50 2.67
CA PHE A 84 22.75 14.84 3.86
C PHE A 84 22.98 13.83 4.98
N LEU A 85 22.88 12.52 4.70
CA LEU A 85 22.94 11.48 5.75
C LEU A 85 24.34 11.30 6.36
N PHE A 86 25.38 11.46 5.56
CA PHE A 86 26.78 11.31 5.99
C PHE A 86 27.47 12.66 6.22
N GLY A 87 26.84 13.78 5.80
CA GLY A 87 27.36 15.13 5.95
C GLY A 87 28.24 15.59 4.80
N LYS A 88 28.52 16.90 4.77
CA LYS A 88 29.50 17.51 3.86
C LYS A 88 30.87 17.48 4.54
N ASN A 89 31.66 16.43 4.33
CA ASN A 89 33.04 16.43 4.77
C ASN A 89 33.91 17.11 3.68
N GLU A 90 34.71 18.11 4.04
CA GLU A 90 35.65 18.75 3.10
C GLU A 90 36.80 17.79 2.71
N ASP A 91 37.09 16.80 3.57
CA ASP A 91 37.96 15.64 3.30
C ASP A 91 37.16 14.39 2.82
N PHE A 92 35.84 14.51 2.59
CA PHE A 92 35.05 13.44 1.99
C PHE A 92 35.36 13.45 0.50
N ASP A 93 36.24 12.54 0.11
CA ASP A 93 36.35 12.08 -1.27
C ASP A 93 35.13 11.21 -1.62
N LEU A 94 33.91 11.66 -1.25
CA LEU A 94 32.65 11.17 -1.79
C LEU A 94 32.78 11.21 -3.30
N ILE A 95 33.35 12.29 -3.85
CA ILE A 95 33.63 12.44 -5.28
C ILE A 95 34.63 11.39 -5.81
N LYS A 96 35.65 10.91 -5.08
CA LYS A 96 36.46 9.76 -5.57
C LYS A 96 35.80 8.40 -5.37
N ALA A 97 34.99 8.20 -4.33
CA ALA A 97 34.21 6.98 -4.14
C ALA A 97 33.05 6.88 -5.14
N ILE A 98 32.47 8.03 -5.47
CA ILE A 98 31.46 8.29 -6.49
C ILE A 98 32.12 8.23 -7.88
N ASP A 99 33.22 8.93 -8.18
CA ASP A 99 33.88 8.92 -9.50
C ASP A 99 34.50 7.56 -9.87
N LYS A 100 34.97 6.75 -8.91
CA LYS A 100 35.37 5.35 -9.19
C LYS A 100 34.19 4.42 -9.50
N SER A 101 32.95 4.83 -9.24
CA SER A 101 31.74 3.99 -9.39
C SER A 101 30.63 4.63 -10.24
N LEU A 102 30.75 5.91 -10.62
CA LEU A 102 29.81 6.69 -11.44
C LEU A 102 29.95 6.45 -12.92
N GLU A 103 31.01 5.78 -13.38
CA GLU A 103 31.03 5.31 -14.76
C GLU A 103 29.95 4.24 -15.03
N ASP A 104 29.27 3.70 -14.00
CA ASP A 104 28.38 2.53 -14.11
C ASP A 104 27.15 2.46 -13.16
N ASP A 105 26.78 3.54 -12.44
CA ASP A 105 25.59 3.58 -11.55
C ASP A 105 25.56 2.49 -10.43
N LYS A 106 26.74 2.08 -9.95
CA LYS A 106 26.95 0.85 -9.13
C LYS A 106 26.95 1.03 -7.61
N ILE A 107 26.75 2.22 -7.03
CA ILE A 107 26.71 2.35 -5.56
C ILE A 107 25.37 1.79 -5.06
N LYS A 108 25.36 0.49 -4.75
CA LYS A 108 24.25 -0.18 -4.08
C LYS A 108 24.26 0.01 -2.58
N SER A 109 25.41 0.25 -1.97
CA SER A 109 25.50 0.44 -0.52
C SER A 109 26.72 1.27 -0.11
N TYR A 110 26.62 1.98 1.01
CA TYR A 110 27.72 2.73 1.63
C TYR A 110 27.65 2.61 3.15
N ALA A 111 28.80 2.63 3.82
CA ALA A 111 28.88 2.57 5.28
C ALA A 111 30.03 3.46 5.79
N ASP A 112 29.79 4.14 6.90
CA ASP A 112 30.78 4.96 7.62
C ASP A 112 30.46 4.95 9.12
N GLY A 113 31.33 4.31 9.91
CA GLY A 113 31.11 4.13 11.35
C GLY A 113 29.80 3.38 11.66
N SER A 114 28.92 4.03 12.41
CA SER A 114 27.58 3.53 12.79
C SER A 114 26.51 3.72 11.72
N LYS A 115 26.84 4.37 10.60
CA LYS A 115 25.91 4.68 9.51
C LYS A 115 26.05 3.69 8.37
N HIS A 116 24.92 3.24 7.85
CA HIS A 116 24.84 2.39 6.68
C HIS A 116 23.67 2.80 5.80
N ILE A 117 23.85 2.75 4.48
CA ILE A 117 22.79 2.92 3.50
C ILE A 117 22.90 1.84 2.41
N GLU A 118 21.76 1.33 1.96
CA GLU A 118 21.61 0.47 0.80
C GLU A 118 20.55 1.08 -0.13
N PHE A 119 20.89 1.34 -1.38
CA PHE A 119 19.94 1.68 -2.44
C PHE A 119 19.36 0.40 -3.01
N THR A 120 18.11 0.12 -2.67
CA THR A 120 17.40 -1.10 -3.06
C THR A 120 16.76 -0.99 -4.45
N GLY A 121 16.80 0.20 -5.05
CA GLY A 121 16.31 0.49 -6.40
C GLY A 121 16.55 1.95 -6.78
N VAL A 122 16.01 2.37 -7.93
CA VAL A 122 16.18 3.75 -8.44
C VAL A 122 15.47 4.81 -7.59
N GLY A 123 14.39 4.42 -6.89
CA GLY A 123 13.57 5.29 -6.05
C GLY A 123 13.50 4.86 -4.59
N SER A 124 14.34 3.91 -4.18
CA SER A 124 14.25 3.31 -2.85
C SER A 124 15.61 3.13 -2.19
N PHE A 125 15.62 3.26 -0.87
CA PHE A 125 16.80 3.04 -0.05
C PHE A 125 16.42 2.66 1.39
N VAL A 126 17.34 1.96 2.04
CA VAL A 126 17.32 1.66 3.47
C VAL A 126 18.55 2.30 4.10
N TYR A 127 18.35 3.06 5.16
CA TYR A 127 19.40 3.71 5.94
C TYR A 127 19.29 3.30 7.41
N VAL A 128 20.42 3.12 8.07
CA VAL A 128 20.56 2.83 9.50
C VAL A 128 21.66 3.71 10.08
N ASP A 129 21.43 4.22 11.29
CA ASP A 129 22.39 4.94 12.12
C ASP A 129 22.22 4.48 13.57
N GLU A 130 23.11 3.60 14.03
CA GLU A 130 23.03 3.01 15.37
C GLU A 130 23.19 4.05 16.49
N ASP A 131 23.90 5.16 16.21
CA ASP A 131 24.13 6.24 17.18
C ASP A 131 23.04 7.33 17.12
N ALA A 132 22.11 7.21 16.15
CA ALA A 132 21.02 8.16 15.93
C ALA A 132 21.51 9.62 15.88
N THR A 133 22.57 9.85 15.10
CA THR A 133 23.33 11.13 15.07
C THR A 133 22.55 12.26 14.41
N ILE A 134 21.68 11.94 13.45
CA ILE A 134 20.85 12.93 12.76
C ILE A 134 19.65 13.27 13.63
N LYS A 135 19.65 14.48 14.21
CA LYS A 135 18.53 15.00 15.01
C LYS A 135 17.60 15.85 14.16
N ILE A 136 16.29 15.58 14.25
CA ILE A 136 15.24 16.44 13.70
C ILE A 136 14.39 16.89 14.88
N GLU A 137 14.43 18.19 15.19
CA GLU A 137 13.73 18.79 16.34
C GLU A 137 12.24 18.43 16.34
N GLU A 138 11.62 18.40 15.17
CA GLU A 138 10.20 18.07 14.99
C GLU A 138 9.84 16.61 15.34
N PHE A 139 10.82 15.72 15.54
CA PHE A 139 10.61 14.35 16.05
C PHE A 139 10.83 14.23 17.56
N ASN A 140 11.03 15.33 18.28
CA ASN A 140 11.03 15.31 19.74
C ASN A 140 9.59 15.16 20.26
N ILE A 141 9.18 13.92 20.51
CA ILE A 141 7.81 13.60 20.95
C ILE A 141 7.70 13.90 22.46
N GLU A 142 7.38 15.15 22.81
CA GLU A 142 6.75 15.43 24.09
C GLU A 142 5.26 15.06 24.00
N LYS A 143 4.72 14.48 25.09
CA LYS A 143 3.44 13.74 25.18
C LYS A 143 2.14 14.56 24.95
N ASP A 144 2.15 15.59 24.12
CA ASP A 144 0.96 16.45 23.90
C ASP A 144 0.33 16.35 22.51
N SER A 145 -0.94 16.74 22.42
CA SER A 145 -1.90 16.49 21.33
C SER A 145 -1.62 17.16 19.97
N LEU A 146 -0.42 17.68 19.74
CA LEU A 146 0.00 18.36 18.48
C LEU A 146 1.00 17.52 17.64
N GLN A 147 1.20 16.25 18.02
CA GLN A 147 2.21 15.33 17.47
C GLN A 147 2.13 15.16 15.96
N ASP A 148 0.97 14.87 15.37
CA ASP A 148 0.90 14.49 13.94
C ASP A 148 1.37 15.61 13.00
N LYS A 149 0.99 16.86 13.28
CA LYS A 149 1.42 18.01 12.46
C LYS A 149 2.92 18.25 12.57
N GLN A 150 3.49 18.07 13.76
CA GLN A 150 4.93 18.20 13.98
C GLN A 150 5.68 17.07 13.28
N ILE A 151 5.22 15.83 13.43
CA ILE A 151 5.79 14.66 12.76
C ILE A 151 5.78 14.82 11.24
N ILE A 152 4.66 15.27 10.65
CA ILE A 152 4.57 15.55 9.20
C ILE A 152 5.54 16.66 8.78
N LYS A 153 5.69 17.72 9.59
CA LYS A 153 6.65 18.79 9.33
C LYS A 153 8.10 18.27 9.36
N GLY A 154 8.44 17.47 10.35
CA GLY A 154 9.76 16.83 10.48
C GLY A 154 10.07 15.92 9.31
N PHE A 155 9.09 15.10 8.90
CA PHE A 155 9.17 14.26 7.72
C PHE A 155 9.44 15.07 6.44
N ARG A 156 8.67 16.13 6.19
CA ARG A 156 8.88 16.99 5.01
C ARG A 156 10.24 17.67 5.02
N LYS A 157 10.69 18.15 6.18
CA LYS A 157 12.00 18.80 6.34
C LYS A 157 13.15 17.81 6.09
N LEU A 158 13.03 16.58 6.60
CA LEU A 158 14.01 15.52 6.38
C LEU A 158 14.21 15.24 4.89
N PHE A 159 13.12 15.00 4.15
CA PHE A 159 13.19 14.69 2.72
C PHE A 159 13.51 15.90 1.84
N LEU A 160 13.15 17.11 2.27
CA LEU A 160 13.58 18.35 1.61
C LEU A 160 15.10 18.49 1.62
N ASN A 161 15.77 18.13 2.72
CA ASN A 161 17.24 18.16 2.78
C ASN A 161 17.91 17.14 1.85
N MET A 162 17.20 16.07 1.49
CA MET A 162 17.63 15.08 0.49
C MET A 162 17.15 15.42 -0.92
N ASN A 163 16.48 16.57 -1.11
CA ASN A 163 15.91 17.01 -2.38
C ASN A 163 14.89 16.02 -2.98
N ILE A 164 14.07 15.41 -2.12
CA ILE A 164 12.98 14.48 -2.51
C ILE A 164 11.64 15.12 -2.16
N ASP A 165 10.74 15.22 -3.15
CA ASP A 165 9.38 15.72 -2.92
C ASP A 165 8.51 14.62 -2.30
N VAL A 166 8.03 14.90 -1.09
CA VAL A 166 7.12 14.02 -0.32
C VAL A 166 5.86 14.78 0.14
N SER A 167 5.48 15.83 -0.58
CA SER A 167 4.36 16.71 -0.20
C SER A 167 3.01 15.97 -0.13
N SER A 168 2.82 14.95 -0.96
CA SER A 168 1.64 14.08 -1.07
C SER A 168 1.57 12.97 -0.01
N PHE A 169 2.65 12.72 0.73
CA PHE A 169 2.68 11.73 1.79
C PHE A 169 1.94 12.23 3.03
N ILE A 170 1.21 11.30 3.65
CA ILE A 170 0.48 11.51 4.91
C ILE A 170 1.01 10.56 5.97
N LEU A 171 0.86 10.93 7.24
CA LEU A 171 1.15 10.04 8.35
C LEU A 171 0.08 8.95 8.39
N ASP A 172 0.49 7.70 8.19
CA ASP A 172 -0.38 6.52 8.16
C ASP A 172 -0.54 5.94 9.57
N ARG A 173 0.57 5.76 10.30
CA ARG A 173 0.56 5.27 11.67
C ARG A 173 1.84 5.56 12.44
N VAL A 174 1.74 5.47 13.76
CA VAL A 174 2.85 5.54 14.70
C VAL A 174 2.93 4.23 15.48
N LYS A 175 4.08 3.56 15.45
CA LYS A 175 4.35 2.36 16.23
C LYS A 175 5.38 2.67 17.32
N THR A 176 5.08 2.26 18.56
CA THR A 176 6.09 2.23 19.63
C THR A 176 6.76 0.87 19.61
N ASN A 177 8.10 0.85 19.62
CA ASN A 177 8.89 -0.38 19.63
C ASN A 177 9.33 -0.71 21.07
N ASP A 178 9.67 -1.98 21.31
CA ASP A 178 10.02 -2.48 22.64
C ASP A 178 11.31 -1.83 23.21
N ASP A 179 12.18 -1.33 22.32
CA ASP A 179 13.41 -0.60 22.69
C ASP A 179 13.14 0.88 23.07
N GLY A 180 11.88 1.31 23.09
CA GLY A 180 11.46 2.69 23.37
C GLY A 180 11.60 3.64 22.17
N SER A 181 12.02 3.15 21.00
CA SER A 181 11.98 3.92 19.76
C SER A 181 10.55 4.02 19.20
N TYR A 182 10.34 5.01 18.34
CA TYR A 182 9.08 5.19 17.61
C TYR A 182 9.33 5.01 16.12
N THR A 183 8.50 4.21 15.45
CA THR A 183 8.47 4.11 13.99
C THR A 183 7.26 4.85 13.45
N PHE A 184 7.51 5.92 12.70
CA PHE A 184 6.52 6.64 11.93
C PHE A 184 6.42 6.03 10.53
N VAL A 185 5.21 5.70 10.11
CA VAL A 185 4.94 5.18 8.76
C VAL A 185 4.15 6.23 8.00
N PHE A 186 4.66 6.61 6.83
CA PHE A 186 4.03 7.52 5.90
C PHE A 186 3.73 6.79 4.61
N VAL A 187 2.58 7.11 4.02
CA VAL A 187 2.13 6.55 2.75
C VAL A 187 1.70 7.69 1.84
N GLU A 188 1.97 7.60 0.54
CA GLU A 188 1.52 8.59 -0.41
C GLU A 188 0.00 8.54 -0.59
N ASN A 189 -0.65 9.70 -0.55
CA ASN A 189 -2.07 9.85 -0.88
C ASN A 189 -2.23 10.50 -2.26
N TYR A 190 -2.85 9.77 -3.19
CA TYR A 190 -3.15 10.24 -4.53
C TYR A 190 -4.66 10.19 -4.80
N LYS A 191 -5.29 11.35 -4.99
CA LYS A 191 -6.73 11.48 -5.28
C LYS A 191 -7.63 10.68 -4.31
N ASN A 192 -7.30 10.68 -3.03
CA ASN A 192 -7.96 9.97 -1.94
C ASN A 192 -7.75 8.45 -1.91
N TYR A 193 -6.74 7.94 -2.61
CA TYR A 193 -6.27 6.56 -2.47
C TYR A 193 -4.87 6.54 -1.89
N LEU A 194 -4.63 5.56 -1.03
CA LEU A 194 -3.28 5.26 -0.54
C LEU A 194 -2.49 4.52 -1.61
N VAL A 195 -1.22 4.85 -1.78
CA VAL A 195 -0.28 4.13 -2.67
C VAL A 195 0.72 3.40 -1.78
N PHE A 196 0.44 2.15 -1.47
CA PHE A 196 1.09 1.42 -0.37
C PHE A 196 2.58 1.16 -0.59
N ASP A 197 3.03 1.10 -1.84
CA ASP A 197 4.46 0.92 -2.17
C ASP A 197 5.23 2.25 -2.19
N ASN A 198 4.54 3.38 -2.25
CA ASN A 198 5.11 4.69 -2.01
C ASN A 198 5.04 4.98 -0.52
N ARG A 199 6.08 4.54 0.20
CA ARG A 199 6.10 4.48 1.66
C ARG A 199 7.41 5.00 2.22
N ALA A 200 7.32 5.65 3.38
CA ALA A 200 8.48 5.92 4.22
C ALA A 200 8.24 5.37 5.63
N LYS A 201 9.19 4.60 6.16
CA LYS A 201 9.26 4.23 7.56
C LYS A 201 10.46 4.92 8.19
N ILE A 202 10.24 5.74 9.21
CA ILE A 202 11.31 6.41 9.94
C ILE A 202 11.26 5.93 11.37
N THR A 203 12.34 5.31 11.84
CA THR A 203 12.50 4.92 13.24
C THR A 203 13.37 5.96 13.95
N VAL A 204 12.84 6.51 15.04
CA VAL A 204 13.46 7.56 15.84
C VAL A 204 13.69 7.07 17.27
N PHE A 205 14.88 7.30 17.78
CA PHE A 205 15.26 7.04 19.17
C PHE A 205 15.93 8.27 19.77
N ASN A 206 15.46 8.74 20.94
CA ASN A 206 15.95 9.96 21.60
C ASN A 206 16.11 11.13 20.60
N SER A 207 15.02 11.45 19.89
CA SER A 207 14.91 12.47 18.82
C SER A 207 15.88 12.34 17.62
N GLY A 208 16.66 11.26 17.56
CA GLY A 208 17.56 10.96 16.45
C GLY A 208 17.02 9.89 15.53
N ILE A 209 17.32 10.01 14.25
CA ILE A 209 16.94 9.03 13.24
C ILE A 209 17.84 7.80 13.39
N LYS A 210 17.25 6.66 13.73
CA LYS A 210 17.92 5.36 13.82
C LYS A 210 17.82 4.58 12.50
N ALA A 211 16.69 4.69 11.80
CA ALA A 211 16.52 4.03 10.51
C ALA A 211 15.53 4.78 9.60
N ILE A 212 15.75 4.66 8.29
CA ILE A 212 14.83 5.07 7.22
C ILE A 212 14.68 3.90 6.26
N ASP A 213 13.46 3.49 5.97
CA ASP A 213 13.12 2.60 4.85
C ASP A 213 12.18 3.37 3.94
N PHE A 214 12.67 3.75 2.76
CA PHE A 214 11.99 4.65 1.84
C PHE A 214 11.85 4.02 0.45
N SER A 215 10.67 4.17 -0.13
CA SER A 215 10.37 3.77 -1.49
C SER A 215 9.40 4.79 -2.10
N ILE A 216 9.73 5.29 -3.29
CA ILE A 216 8.86 6.12 -4.10
C ILE A 216 8.96 5.75 -5.57
N SER A 217 7.81 5.74 -6.23
CA SER A 217 7.67 5.71 -7.68
C SER A 217 6.82 6.89 -8.13
N LYS A 218 7.03 7.39 -9.34
CA LYS A 218 6.28 8.52 -9.86
C LYS A 218 4.89 8.05 -10.31
N ILE A 219 3.85 8.77 -9.94
CA ILE A 219 2.48 8.46 -10.37
C ILE A 219 2.22 9.14 -11.72
N ASP A 220 1.97 8.35 -12.77
CA ASP A 220 1.55 8.87 -14.09
C ASP A 220 0.02 9.07 -14.14
N GLY A 221 -0.73 8.27 -13.39
CA GLY A 221 -2.15 8.49 -13.14
C GLY A 221 -2.96 7.20 -13.14
N PHE A 222 -4.24 7.30 -13.49
CA PHE A 222 -5.12 6.14 -13.54
C PHE A 222 -5.22 5.57 -14.96
N SER A 223 -5.36 4.25 -15.05
CA SER A 223 -5.71 3.59 -16.31
C SER A 223 -7.05 4.10 -16.86
N LYS A 224 -7.20 4.07 -18.19
CA LYS A 224 -8.43 4.52 -18.86
C LYS A 224 -9.65 3.67 -18.51
N SER A 225 -9.46 2.39 -18.23
CA SER A 225 -10.52 1.47 -17.81
C SER A 225 -10.59 1.36 -16.30
N SER A 226 -11.80 1.11 -15.79
CA SER A 226 -12.05 0.75 -14.40
C SER A 226 -12.81 -0.56 -14.33
N SER A 227 -12.53 -1.37 -13.32
CA SER A 227 -13.15 -2.68 -13.11
C SER A 227 -13.89 -2.72 -11.78
N PRO A 228 -14.97 -3.51 -11.66
CA PRO A 228 -15.64 -3.69 -10.38
C PRO A 228 -14.67 -4.36 -9.40
N ILE A 229 -14.73 -3.97 -8.13
CA ILE A 229 -13.93 -4.58 -7.08
C ILE A 229 -14.82 -5.34 -6.10
N MET A 230 -14.26 -6.37 -5.49
CA MET A 230 -14.78 -7.07 -4.35
C MET A 230 -14.81 -6.11 -3.13
N PRO A 231 -15.95 -5.97 -2.46
CA PRO A 231 -16.07 -5.23 -1.21
C PRO A 231 -15.21 -5.84 -0.09
N ALA A 232 -14.81 -5.00 0.87
CA ALA A 232 -13.95 -5.39 2.00
C ALA A 232 -14.48 -6.60 2.80
N HIS A 233 -15.78 -6.64 3.12
CA HIS A 233 -16.36 -7.75 3.91
C HIS A 233 -16.24 -9.10 3.21
N LEU A 234 -16.34 -9.13 1.88
CA LEU A 234 -16.16 -10.35 1.09
C LEU A 234 -14.70 -10.77 0.98
N VAL A 235 -13.78 -9.80 0.91
CA VAL A 235 -12.33 -10.09 0.99
C VAL A 235 -11.97 -10.70 2.34
N LEU A 236 -12.53 -10.17 3.43
CA LEU A 236 -12.35 -10.76 4.75
C LEU A 236 -12.90 -12.18 4.82
N LEU A 237 -14.14 -12.39 4.35
CA LEU A 237 -14.74 -13.71 4.34
C LEU A 237 -13.87 -14.71 3.55
N LYS A 238 -13.43 -14.34 2.35
CA LYS A 238 -12.64 -15.22 1.49
C LYS A 238 -11.33 -15.66 2.17
N ASN A 239 -10.61 -14.71 2.79
CA ASN A 239 -9.23 -14.96 3.24
C ASN A 239 -9.15 -15.44 4.69
N PHE A 240 -10.08 -15.04 5.55
CA PHE A 240 -10.01 -15.37 6.98
C PHE A 240 -10.92 -16.53 7.36
N TYR A 241 -11.92 -16.90 6.53
CA TYR A 241 -12.83 -18.00 6.85
C TYR A 241 -12.12 -19.35 7.09
N THR A 242 -11.01 -19.61 6.40
CA THR A 242 -10.25 -20.87 6.51
C THR A 242 -9.20 -20.85 7.63
N LEU A 243 -8.74 -19.67 8.06
CA LEU A 243 -7.67 -19.51 9.06
C LEU A 243 -8.13 -19.84 10.49
N ALA A 244 -9.44 -19.91 10.72
CA ALA A 244 -10.03 -20.18 12.02
C ALA A 244 -10.00 -21.65 12.47
N ASN A 245 -9.59 -22.58 11.59
CA ASN A 245 -9.55 -24.02 11.90
C ASN A 245 -8.12 -24.59 12.02
N SER A 246 -7.07 -23.75 11.96
CA SER A 246 -5.73 -24.24 12.28
C SER A 246 -5.55 -24.26 13.80
N GLU A 247 -5.17 -25.42 14.35
CA GLU A 247 -4.90 -25.65 15.78
C GLU A 247 -3.74 -24.80 16.36
N GLN A 248 -3.31 -23.76 15.64
CA GLN A 248 -2.18 -22.88 15.97
C GLN A 248 -2.58 -21.45 16.36
N ASN A 249 -3.87 -21.09 16.30
CA ASN A 249 -4.35 -19.75 16.67
C ASN A 249 -5.35 -19.79 17.85
N ASP A 250 -4.87 -20.08 19.06
CA ASP A 250 -5.66 -19.94 20.30
C ASP A 250 -6.00 -18.47 20.64
N ALA A 251 -5.34 -17.51 20.00
CA ALA A 251 -5.67 -16.09 20.06
C ALA A 251 -6.43 -15.71 18.78
N GLY A 252 -7.73 -15.45 18.89
CA GLY A 252 -8.54 -14.97 17.78
C GLY A 252 -7.92 -13.75 17.07
N ILE A 253 -8.20 -13.61 15.78
CA ILE A 253 -7.66 -12.50 14.96
C ILE A 253 -8.51 -11.25 15.20
N ILE A 254 -7.88 -10.16 15.61
CA ILE A 254 -8.54 -8.85 15.75
C ILE A 254 -8.06 -7.96 14.61
N ILE A 255 -8.98 -7.54 13.74
CA ILE A 255 -8.73 -6.63 12.63
C ILE A 255 -8.94 -5.20 13.11
N CYS A 256 -7.93 -4.35 12.96
CA CYS A 256 -7.94 -2.96 13.42
C CYS A 256 -8.26 -1.97 12.30
N SER A 257 -7.86 -2.22 11.06
CA SER A 257 -8.21 -1.36 9.92
C SER A 257 -8.22 -2.11 8.60
N ILE A 258 -9.00 -1.59 7.64
CA ILE A 258 -9.15 -2.11 6.28
C ILE A 258 -9.21 -0.95 5.27
N ASP A 259 -8.12 -0.67 4.59
CA ASP A 259 -8.00 0.50 3.72
C ASP A 259 -7.97 0.10 2.25
N ILE A 260 -8.62 0.89 1.38
CA ILE A 260 -8.48 0.74 -0.07
C ILE A 260 -7.32 1.61 -0.57
N GLY A 261 -6.50 1.05 -1.43
CA GLY A 261 -5.39 1.74 -2.05
C GLY A 261 -4.84 0.98 -3.25
N PHE A 262 -3.58 1.23 -3.58
CA PHE A 262 -2.87 0.58 -4.68
C PHE A 262 -1.62 -0.12 -4.15
N LYS A 263 -1.44 -1.36 -4.60
CA LYS A 263 -0.21 -2.13 -4.37
C LYS A 263 0.19 -2.85 -5.66
N GLY A 264 1.49 -2.87 -5.93
CA GLY A 264 2.12 -3.65 -6.98
C GLY A 264 2.09 -5.15 -6.66
N PHE A 265 2.44 -5.94 -7.66
CA PHE A 265 2.47 -7.40 -7.55
C PHE A 265 3.88 -7.95 -7.32
N ASP A 266 4.90 -7.14 -7.57
CA ASP A 266 6.30 -7.47 -7.35
C ASP A 266 6.93 -6.38 -6.49
N ASP A 267 7.51 -6.78 -5.36
CA ASP A 267 8.25 -5.89 -4.45
C ASP A 267 9.60 -5.42 -5.04
N LYS A 268 9.91 -5.77 -6.28
CA LYS A 268 11.21 -5.50 -6.93
C LYS A 268 11.00 -4.91 -8.31
N ILE A 269 11.13 -3.60 -8.40
CA ILE A 269 11.53 -2.97 -9.67
C ILE A 269 12.99 -3.40 -9.85
N ASP A 270 13.25 -4.35 -10.74
CA ASP A 270 14.60 -4.75 -11.10
C ASP A 270 15.32 -3.54 -11.69
N GLU A 271 16.50 -3.20 -11.18
CA GLU A 271 17.35 -2.12 -11.74
C GLU A 271 17.73 -2.38 -13.20
N ASN A 272 17.64 -3.65 -13.66
CA ASN A 272 17.89 -4.02 -15.06
C ASN A 272 16.68 -3.82 -15.98
N THR A 273 15.54 -3.39 -15.45
CA THR A 273 14.36 -3.08 -16.27
C THR A 273 14.60 -1.73 -16.96
N PRO A 274 14.53 -1.64 -18.30
CA PRO A 274 14.77 -0.38 -18.99
C PRO A 274 13.88 0.74 -18.42
N ASN A 275 14.47 1.94 -18.28
CA ASN A 275 13.91 3.16 -17.68
C ASN A 275 12.58 3.70 -18.27
N THR A 276 11.91 2.91 -19.12
CA THR A 276 10.69 3.25 -19.86
C THR A 276 9.51 2.35 -19.56
N GLU A 277 9.65 1.29 -18.75
CA GLU A 277 8.53 0.41 -18.44
C GLU A 277 7.66 1.01 -17.32
N SER A 278 6.54 1.62 -17.71
CA SER A 278 5.49 1.98 -16.76
C SER A 278 5.00 0.71 -16.05
N THR A 279 5.06 0.69 -14.73
CA THR A 279 4.49 -0.41 -13.94
C THR A 279 3.04 -0.12 -13.61
N VAL A 280 2.26 -1.18 -13.39
CA VAL A 280 0.83 -1.06 -13.11
C VAL A 280 0.54 -1.67 -11.75
N GLN A 281 -0.02 -0.86 -10.86
CA GLN A 281 -0.49 -1.32 -9.56
C GLN A 281 -1.99 -1.58 -9.57
N SER A 282 -2.39 -2.61 -8.83
CA SER A 282 -3.80 -2.96 -8.73
C SER A 282 -4.45 -2.34 -7.49
N PRO A 283 -5.74 -1.97 -7.59
CA PRO A 283 -6.55 -1.68 -6.42
C PRO A 283 -6.45 -2.84 -5.43
N SER A 284 -6.16 -2.52 -4.18
CA SER A 284 -5.86 -3.50 -3.15
C SER A 284 -6.45 -3.07 -1.81
N TRP A 285 -6.99 -4.03 -1.06
CA TRP A 285 -7.38 -3.88 0.32
C TRP A 285 -6.20 -4.20 1.23
N ARG A 286 -5.78 -3.23 2.05
CA ARG A 286 -4.83 -3.45 3.13
C ARG A 286 -5.61 -3.77 4.40
N VAL A 287 -5.33 -4.90 5.03
CA VAL A 287 -5.91 -5.32 6.32
C VAL A 287 -4.81 -5.28 7.37
N ILE A 288 -5.02 -4.52 8.45
CA ILE A 288 -4.10 -4.45 9.58
C ILE A 288 -4.74 -5.15 10.77
N SER A 289 -4.02 -6.11 11.36
CA SER A 289 -4.44 -6.80 12.58
C SER A 289 -3.78 -6.23 13.83
N LYS A 290 -4.33 -6.54 15.00
CA LYS A 290 -3.91 -5.98 16.31
C LYS A 290 -2.46 -6.28 16.67
N ASP A 291 -1.90 -7.38 16.18
CA ASP A 291 -0.48 -7.72 16.35
C ASP A 291 0.46 -6.90 15.43
N GLY A 292 -0.11 -6.02 14.61
CA GLY A 292 0.62 -5.15 13.68
C GLY A 292 0.93 -5.79 12.33
N ARG A 293 0.47 -7.03 12.06
CA ARG A 293 0.59 -7.63 10.72
C ARG A 293 -0.29 -6.89 9.73
N GLU A 294 0.33 -6.51 8.62
CA GLU A 294 -0.33 -5.96 7.44
C GLU A 294 -0.43 -7.04 6.36
N MET A 295 -1.63 -7.22 5.84
CA MET A 295 -1.92 -8.13 4.73
C MET A 295 -2.53 -7.32 3.59
N TYR A 296 -2.21 -7.68 2.34
CA TYR A 296 -2.71 -6.99 1.16
C TYR A 296 -3.48 -7.98 0.30
N PHE A 297 -4.64 -7.57 -0.18
CA PHE A 297 -5.48 -8.41 -1.04
C PHE A 297 -5.89 -7.64 -2.27
N LYS A 298 -5.73 -8.23 -3.45
CA LYS A 298 -6.22 -7.68 -4.70
C LYS A 298 -7.71 -7.38 -4.58
N ALA A 299 -8.12 -6.16 -4.89
CA ALA A 299 -9.51 -5.79 -4.76
C ALA A 299 -10.38 -6.43 -5.85
N TYR A 300 -9.82 -6.94 -6.96
CA TYR A 300 -10.63 -7.55 -8.03
C TYR A 300 -11.19 -8.93 -7.68
N ASP A 301 -10.38 -9.77 -7.05
CA ASP A 301 -10.71 -11.17 -6.77
C ASP A 301 -10.49 -11.56 -5.30
N GLY A 302 -9.87 -10.71 -4.48
CA GLY A 302 -9.54 -10.98 -3.09
C GLY A 302 -8.36 -11.93 -2.90
N GLU A 303 -7.52 -12.16 -3.92
CA GLU A 303 -6.26 -12.91 -3.74
C GLU A 303 -5.26 -12.12 -2.90
N GLU A 304 -4.55 -12.81 -1.99
CA GLU A 304 -3.47 -12.21 -1.21
C GLU A 304 -2.28 -11.84 -2.11
N ILE A 305 -1.75 -10.64 -1.91
CA ILE A 305 -0.50 -10.16 -2.50
C ILE A 305 0.61 -10.51 -1.50
N LYS A 306 1.54 -11.34 -1.95
CA LYS A 306 2.65 -11.86 -1.15
C LYS A 306 3.93 -11.08 -1.36
#